data_AF-A0A975BXY8-F1
#
_entry.id   AF-A0A975BXY8-F1
#
_cell.length_a   1.000
_cell.length_b   1.000
_cell.length_c   1.000
_cell.angle_alpha   90.00
_cell.angle_beta   90.00
_cell.angle_gamma   90.00
#
_symmetry.space_group_name_H-M   'P 1'
#
loop_
_entity.id
_entity.type
_entity.pdbx_description
1 polymer ?
#
loop_
_entity_poly.entity_id
_entity_poly.type
_entity_poly.pdbx_seq_one_letter_code
_entity_poly.pdbx_strand_id
1 'polypeptide(L)'
;MDPTCTLFRTKLTDTIREWKDKGIPSRSEFEARAGELLEWKADRGITGLWKNPLLMLTATLDDGMGMGLKVIHRYAEVAGLRVVPLGLLQTPENIVSECQKHRPDFLGLTVLQLDTDTLVAEISAQLPQKTRIIAGGPVFRYDPDFAERTGIHVVAKNAISFLEFLLGTDSAGVSASFIQ
;
A
#
# COMPACT_ATOMS: atom_id res chain seq x y z
N MET A 1 -13.33 -10.99 18.01
CA MET A 1 -12.70 -9.87 17.27
C MET A 1 -12.68 -8.67 18.21
N ASP A 2 -11.59 -7.91 18.26
CA ASP A 2 -11.49 -6.70 19.09
C ASP A 2 -12.55 -5.67 18.64
N PRO A 3 -13.48 -5.22 19.51
CA PRO A 3 -14.54 -4.28 19.14
C PRO A 3 -14.01 -3.00 18.49
N THR A 4 -12.83 -2.53 18.90
CA THR A 4 -12.20 -1.33 18.35
C THR A 4 -11.70 -1.55 16.91
N CYS A 5 -11.17 -2.75 16.63
CA CYS A 5 -10.77 -3.17 15.29
C CYS A 5 -11.98 -3.28 14.35
N THR A 6 -13.09 -3.87 14.81
CA THR A 6 -14.33 -3.95 14.04
C THR A 6 -14.88 -2.56 13.74
N LEU A 7 -14.94 -1.68 14.74
CA LEU A 7 -15.40 -0.31 14.56
C LEU A 7 -14.57 0.45 13.52
N PHE A 8 -13.24 0.31 13.57
CA PHE A 8 -12.36 0.98 12.63
C PHE A 8 -12.48 0.43 11.20
N ARG A 9 -12.59 -0.90 11.04
CA ARG A 9 -12.85 -1.54 9.76
C ARG A 9 -14.16 -1.05 9.13
N THR A 10 -15.21 -0.89 9.92
CA THR A 10 -16.48 -0.29 9.46
C THR A 10 -16.26 1.15 9.00
N LYS A 11 -15.59 1.98 9.80
CA LYS A 11 -15.31 3.39 9.44
C LYS A 11 -14.55 3.53 8.12
N LEU A 12 -13.53 2.71 7.88
CA LEU A 12 -12.80 2.72 6.60
C LEU A 12 -13.66 2.22 5.44
N THR A 13 -14.44 1.15 5.65
CA THR A 13 -15.37 0.62 4.65
C THR A 13 -16.39 1.66 4.23
N ASP A 14 -16.98 2.40 5.18
CA ASP A 14 -17.95 3.46 4.90
C ASP A 14 -17.30 4.63 4.14
N THR A 15 -16.07 4.99 4.51
CA THR A 15 -15.31 6.06 3.81
C THR A 15 -15.02 5.67 2.36
N ILE A 16 -14.63 4.41 2.13
CA ILE A 16 -14.41 3.87 0.77
C ILE A 16 -15.71 3.88 -0.04
N ARG A 17 -16.82 3.46 0.57
CA ARG A 17 -18.13 3.47 -0.07
C ARG A 17 -18.53 4.88 -0.48
N GLU A 18 -18.37 5.86 0.42
CA GLU A 18 -18.66 7.26 0.11
C GLU A 18 -17.87 7.78 -1.11
N TRP A 19 -16.59 7.45 -1.21
CA TRP A 19 -15.78 7.84 -2.39
C TRP A 19 -16.19 7.11 -3.66
N LYS A 20 -16.60 5.84 -3.58
CA LYS A 20 -17.11 5.13 -4.76
C LYS A 20 -18.42 5.73 -5.26
N ASP A 21 -19.28 6.18 -4.34
CA ASP A 21 -20.58 6.76 -4.67
C ASP A 21 -20.47 8.20 -5.21
N LYS A 22 -19.56 9.01 -4.65
CA LYS A 22 -19.41 10.44 -5.00
C LYS A 22 -18.34 10.72 -6.05
N GLY A 23 -17.48 9.75 -6.35
CA GLY A 23 -16.34 9.89 -7.24
C GLY A 23 -15.00 9.96 -6.51
N ILE A 24 -13.93 9.64 -7.24
CA ILE A 24 -12.57 9.57 -6.68
C ILE A 24 -12.13 10.97 -6.21
N PRO A 25 -11.74 11.14 -4.94
CA PRO A 25 -11.25 12.40 -4.42
C PRO A 25 -10.00 12.92 -5.14
N SER A 26 -9.82 14.23 -5.12
CA SER A 26 -8.54 14.87 -5.41
C SER A 26 -7.48 14.52 -4.35
N ARG A 27 -6.20 14.81 -4.65
CA ARG A 27 -5.10 14.58 -3.70
C ARG A 27 -5.30 15.33 -2.38
N SER A 28 -5.70 16.60 -2.44
CA SER A 28 -5.93 17.41 -1.24
C SER A 28 -7.09 16.88 -0.40
N GLU A 29 -8.14 16.36 -1.04
CA GLU A 29 -9.25 15.72 -0.32
C GLU A 29 -8.85 14.40 0.31
N PHE A 30 -8.00 13.60 -0.37
CA PHE A 30 -7.39 12.42 0.24
C PHE A 30 -6.54 12.78 1.46
N GLU A 31 -5.72 13.82 1.38
CA GLU A 31 -4.88 14.28 2.48
C GLU A 31 -5.72 14.77 3.68
N ALA A 32 -6.73 15.60 3.42
CA ALA A 32 -7.66 16.09 4.44
C ALA A 32 -8.39 14.93 5.13
N ARG A 33 -8.96 14.00 4.35
CA ARG A 33 -9.68 12.85 4.92
C ARG A 33 -8.77 11.94 5.75
N ALA A 34 -7.52 11.77 5.34
CA ALA A 34 -6.57 10.99 6.12
C ALA A 34 -6.27 11.66 7.47
N GLY A 35 -6.18 13.01 7.52
CA GLY A 35 -6.09 13.77 8.77
C GLY A 35 -7.28 13.50 9.70
N GLU A 36 -8.51 13.63 9.18
CA GLU A 36 -9.73 13.36 9.95
C GLU A 36 -9.79 11.92 10.49
N LEU A 37 -9.34 10.94 9.70
CA LEU A 37 -9.31 9.53 10.13
C LEU A 37 -8.28 9.30 11.25
N LEU A 38 -7.13 9.98 11.19
CA LEU A 38 -6.10 9.90 12.24
C LEU A 38 -6.58 10.51 13.55
N GLU A 39 -7.21 11.69 13.49
CA GLU A 39 -7.83 12.33 14.67
C GLU A 39 -8.93 11.44 15.26
N TRP A 40 -9.84 10.96 14.41
CA TRP A 40 -10.93 10.09 14.83
C TRP A 40 -10.45 8.80 15.52
N LYS A 41 -9.34 8.22 15.04
CA LYS A 41 -8.68 7.07 15.66
C LYS A 41 -8.08 7.42 17.02
N ALA A 42 -7.36 8.54 17.09
CA ALA A 42 -6.67 9.00 18.29
C ALA A 42 -7.66 9.23 19.45
N ASP A 43 -8.78 9.90 19.17
CA ASP A 43 -9.87 10.14 20.15
C ASP A 43 -10.47 8.86 20.75
N ARG A 44 -10.30 7.72 20.07
CA ARG A 44 -10.86 6.41 20.44
C ARG A 44 -9.81 5.42 20.91
N GLY A 45 -8.54 5.82 20.99
CA GLY A 45 -7.43 4.93 21.32
C GLY A 45 -7.20 3.81 20.29
N ILE A 46 -7.64 4.00 19.03
CA ILE A 46 -7.48 3.00 17.96
C ILE A 46 -6.10 3.16 17.33
N THR A 47 -5.29 2.11 17.38
CA THR A 47 -3.93 2.12 16.80
C THR A 47 -3.91 1.75 15.31
N GLY A 48 -4.80 0.87 14.85
CA GLY A 48 -4.86 0.45 13.45
C GLY A 48 -5.78 -0.74 13.18
N LEU A 49 -5.61 -1.36 12.00
CA LEU A 49 -6.37 -2.51 11.53
C LEU A 49 -5.97 -3.83 12.19
N TRP A 50 -4.75 -3.90 12.73
CA TRP A 50 -4.17 -5.12 13.27
C TRP A 50 -3.66 -4.88 14.69
N LYS A 51 -3.82 -5.89 15.55
CA LYS A 51 -3.25 -5.88 16.90
C LYS A 51 -1.72 -5.76 16.87
N ASN A 52 -1.09 -6.46 15.93
CA ASN A 52 0.33 -6.37 15.66
C ASN A 52 0.52 -5.65 14.31
N PRO A 53 1.13 -4.45 14.30
CA PRO A 53 1.36 -3.70 13.07
C PRO A 53 2.25 -4.45 12.06
N LEU A 54 1.71 -4.66 10.86
CA LEU A 54 2.47 -5.17 9.71
C LEU A 54 3.52 -4.15 9.26
N LEU A 55 4.64 -4.64 8.72
CA LEU A 55 5.75 -3.83 8.24
C LEU A 55 5.69 -3.64 6.73
N MET A 56 5.76 -2.38 6.29
CA MET A 56 5.85 -1.99 4.90
C MET A 56 7.14 -1.22 4.65
N LEU A 57 7.95 -1.67 3.69
CA LEU A 57 9.02 -0.87 3.11
C LEU A 57 8.47 -0.12 1.90
N THR A 58 8.94 1.09 1.61
CA THR A 58 8.52 1.82 0.40
C THR A 58 9.68 2.43 -0.35
N ALA A 59 9.64 2.35 -1.68
CA ALA A 59 10.64 2.92 -2.57
C ALA A 59 10.02 3.42 -3.87
N THR A 60 10.74 4.27 -4.60
CA THR A 60 10.50 4.50 -6.03
C THR A 60 11.68 4.00 -6.84
N LEU A 61 11.42 3.49 -8.04
CA LEU A 61 12.48 3.11 -8.99
C LEU A 61 12.85 4.28 -9.89
N ASP A 62 11.84 4.95 -10.43
CA ASP A 62 11.93 5.93 -11.51
C ASP A 62 11.15 7.23 -11.19
N ASP A 63 10.44 7.28 -10.06
CA ASP A 63 9.72 8.46 -9.59
C ASP A 63 10.60 9.33 -8.68
N GLY A 64 11.14 10.43 -9.23
CA GLY A 64 11.89 11.42 -8.47
C GLY A 64 11.02 12.40 -7.64
N MET A 65 9.69 12.37 -7.76
CA MET A 65 8.78 13.26 -7.05
C MET A 65 8.14 12.63 -5.81
N GLY A 66 7.88 11.32 -5.85
CA GLY A 66 7.32 10.55 -4.73
C GLY A 66 5.92 10.99 -4.30
N MET A 67 5.16 11.67 -5.16
CA MET A 67 3.87 12.26 -4.78
C MET A 67 2.83 11.19 -4.44
N GLY A 68 2.83 10.06 -5.17
CA GLY A 68 1.95 8.93 -4.88
C GLY A 68 2.27 8.30 -3.53
N LEU A 69 3.57 8.12 -3.22
CA LEU A 69 4.03 7.58 -1.95
C LEU A 69 3.58 8.42 -0.76
N LYS A 70 3.58 9.75 -0.85
CA LYS A 70 3.10 10.62 0.25
C LYS A 70 1.65 10.30 0.65
N VAL A 71 0.78 10.09 -0.33
CA VAL A 71 -0.61 9.71 -0.07
C VAL A 71 -0.67 8.30 0.54
N ILE A 72 0.06 7.34 -0.04
CA ILE A 72 0.10 5.96 0.46
C ILE A 72 0.65 5.88 1.88
N HIS A 73 1.69 6.65 2.22
CA HIS A 73 2.23 6.73 3.58
C HIS A 73 1.19 7.20 4.58
N ARG A 74 0.41 8.22 4.21
CA ARG A 74 -0.65 8.74 5.09
C ARG A 74 -1.73 7.69 5.33
N TYR A 75 -2.13 6.95 4.30
CA TYR A 75 -3.12 5.88 4.46
C TYR A 75 -2.56 4.60 5.10
N ALA A 76 -1.25 4.36 4.98
CA ALA A 76 -0.55 3.33 5.74
C ALA A 76 -0.54 3.65 7.23
N GLU A 77 -0.31 4.92 7.60
CA GLU A 77 -0.42 5.43 8.97
C GLU A 77 -1.87 5.31 9.50
N VAL A 78 -2.86 5.70 8.69
CA VAL A 78 -4.28 5.50 9.00
C VAL A 78 -4.56 4.02 9.29
N ALA A 79 -4.09 3.11 8.45
CA ALA A 79 -4.25 1.67 8.65
C ALA A 79 -3.46 1.11 9.85
N GLY A 80 -2.46 1.85 10.36
CA GLY A 80 -1.58 1.42 11.45
C GLY A 80 -0.47 0.47 11.00
N LEU A 81 0.03 0.63 9.77
CA LEU A 81 1.25 -0.02 9.31
C LEU A 81 2.48 0.64 9.95
N ARG A 82 3.53 -0.15 10.18
CA ARG A 82 4.88 0.39 10.37
C ARG A 82 5.51 0.60 9.00
N VAL A 83 5.89 1.83 8.69
CA VAL A 83 6.44 2.19 7.38
C VAL A 83 7.92 2.53 7.51
N VAL A 84 8.75 1.93 6.66
CA VAL A 84 10.17 2.26 6.50
C VAL A 84 10.38 2.80 5.09
N PRO A 85 10.55 4.11 4.90
CA PRO A 85 10.84 4.69 3.60
C PRO A 85 12.31 4.46 3.23
N LEU A 86 12.55 3.74 2.13
CA LEU A 86 13.90 3.59 1.56
C LEU A 86 14.34 4.83 0.78
N GLY A 87 13.38 5.63 0.31
CA GLY A 87 13.62 6.87 -0.44
C GLY A 87 13.20 6.76 -1.90
N LEU A 88 13.69 7.72 -2.69
CA LEU A 88 13.37 7.83 -4.12
C LEU A 88 14.52 7.27 -4.96
N LEU A 89 14.21 6.87 -6.20
CA LEU A 89 15.18 6.43 -7.21
C LEU A 89 16.15 5.36 -6.69
N GLN A 90 15.59 4.37 -5.99
CA GLN A 90 16.34 3.28 -5.39
C GLN A 90 16.69 2.25 -6.46
N THR A 91 17.88 1.65 -6.35
CA THR A 91 18.27 0.55 -7.23
C THR A 91 17.60 -0.77 -6.80
N PRO A 92 17.41 -1.73 -7.73
CA PRO A 92 16.92 -3.06 -7.39
C PRO A 92 17.71 -3.72 -6.26
N GLU A 93 19.04 -3.62 -6.28
CA GLU A 93 19.92 -4.25 -5.30
C GLU A 93 19.68 -3.68 -3.90
N ASN A 94 19.52 -2.36 -3.77
CA ASN A 94 19.26 -1.74 -2.49
C ASN A 94 17.88 -2.15 -1.94
N ILE A 95 16.85 -2.16 -2.80
CA ILE A 95 15.50 -2.59 -2.41
C ILE A 95 15.51 -4.04 -1.93
N VAL A 96 16.14 -4.94 -2.68
CA VAL A 96 16.24 -6.36 -2.34
C VAL A 96 17.00 -6.53 -1.02
N SER A 97 18.15 -5.87 -0.87
CA SER A 97 18.97 -5.94 0.36
C SER A 97 18.18 -5.52 1.60
N GLU A 98 17.49 -4.37 1.54
CA GLU A 98 16.70 -3.88 2.66
C GLU A 98 15.47 -4.75 2.93
N CYS A 99 14.83 -5.31 1.90
CA CYS A 99 13.75 -6.29 2.07
C CYS A 99 14.24 -7.59 2.72
N GLN A 100 15.42 -8.10 2.36
CA GLN A 100 15.99 -9.29 2.97
C GLN A 100 16.32 -9.08 4.45
N LYS A 101 16.86 -7.90 4.78
CA LYS A 101 17.21 -7.48 6.14
C LYS A 101 15.98 -7.27 7.03
N HIS A 102 15.00 -6.50 6.55
CA HIS A 102 13.83 -6.12 7.34
C HIS A 102 12.71 -7.16 7.30
N ARG A 103 12.72 -8.05 6.30
CA ARG A 103 11.66 -9.04 6.05
C ARG A 103 10.26 -8.41 6.19
N PRO A 104 9.93 -7.37 5.40
CA PRO A 104 8.63 -6.73 5.49
C PRO A 104 7.50 -7.67 5.06
N ASP A 105 6.28 -7.35 5.47
CA ASP A 105 5.08 -7.99 4.96
C ASP A 105 4.72 -7.42 3.58
N PHE A 106 5.00 -6.12 3.38
CA PHE A 106 4.76 -5.41 2.12
C PHE A 106 5.96 -4.63 1.61
N LEU A 107 6.14 -4.64 0.29
CA LEU A 107 6.97 -3.68 -0.43
C LEU A 107 6.05 -2.77 -1.26
N GLY A 108 6.00 -1.49 -0.91
CA GLY A 108 5.32 -0.46 -1.69
C GLY A 108 6.25 0.14 -2.74
N LEU A 109 5.90 0.00 -4.02
CA LEU A 109 6.68 0.54 -5.14
C LEU A 109 5.89 1.58 -5.92
N THR A 110 6.54 2.66 -6.33
CA THR A 110 6.04 3.52 -7.40
C THR A 110 6.85 3.28 -8.67
N VAL A 111 6.14 3.05 -9.78
CA VAL A 111 6.69 2.71 -11.10
C VAL A 111 5.99 3.56 -12.16
N LEU A 112 6.74 4.42 -12.86
CA LEU A 112 6.19 5.36 -13.84
C LEU A 112 6.40 4.91 -15.29
N GLN A 113 7.52 4.29 -15.59
CA GLN A 113 8.01 4.04 -16.94
C GLN A 113 7.87 2.55 -17.32
N LEU A 114 7.58 2.29 -18.60
CA LEU A 114 7.36 0.94 -19.13
C LEU A 114 8.64 0.09 -19.19
N ASP A 115 9.80 0.73 -19.32
CA ASP A 115 11.13 0.10 -19.44
C ASP A 115 11.72 -0.36 -18.09
N THR A 116 10.97 -0.21 -17.00
CA THR A 116 11.37 -0.70 -15.67
C THR A 116 10.90 -2.13 -15.37
N ASP A 117 10.23 -2.80 -16.31
CA ASP A 117 9.64 -4.12 -16.08
C ASP A 117 10.68 -5.18 -15.68
N THR A 118 11.83 -5.20 -16.34
CA THR A 118 12.96 -6.06 -16.01
C THR A 118 13.47 -5.82 -14.57
N LEU A 119 13.55 -4.56 -14.14
CA LEU A 119 13.99 -4.19 -12.79
C LEU A 119 12.98 -4.63 -11.73
N VAL A 120 11.68 -4.46 -12.00
CA VAL A 120 10.63 -4.91 -11.08
C VAL A 120 10.60 -6.43 -10.98
N ALA A 121 10.75 -7.14 -12.11
CA ALA A 121 10.82 -8.60 -12.13
C ALA A 121 12.03 -9.12 -11.36
N GLU A 122 13.20 -8.47 -11.50
CA GLU A 122 14.41 -8.78 -10.75
C GLU A 122 14.19 -8.65 -9.24
N ILE A 123 13.56 -7.57 -8.80
CA ILE A 123 13.22 -7.36 -7.39
C ILE A 123 12.32 -8.49 -6.92
N SER A 124 11.22 -8.72 -7.63
CA SER A 124 10.20 -9.71 -7.26
C SER A 124 10.78 -11.11 -7.07
N ALA A 125 11.66 -11.53 -7.96
CA ALA A 125 12.32 -12.84 -7.90
C ALA A 125 13.21 -13.05 -6.67
N GLN A 126 13.67 -11.97 -6.02
CA GLN A 126 14.65 -12.02 -4.92
C GLN A 126 14.08 -11.61 -3.55
N LEU A 127 12.79 -11.26 -3.49
CA LEU A 127 12.14 -10.89 -2.24
C LEU A 127 11.96 -12.10 -1.31
N PRO A 128 11.90 -11.89 0.02
CA PRO A 128 11.46 -12.92 0.94
C PRO A 128 10.07 -13.45 0.53
N GLN A 129 9.87 -14.78 0.59
CA GLN A 129 8.63 -15.43 0.12
C GLN A 129 7.34 -14.85 0.74
N LYS A 130 7.42 -14.30 1.96
CA LYS A 130 6.26 -13.68 2.62
C LYS A 130 5.96 -12.25 2.16
N THR A 131 6.91 -11.57 1.53
CA THR A 131 6.80 -10.15 1.18
C THR A 131 5.97 -10.01 -0.09
N ARG A 132 4.87 -9.26 0.00
CA ARG A 132 4.02 -8.97 -1.15
C ARG A 132 4.32 -7.59 -1.72
N ILE A 133 4.38 -7.48 -3.04
CA ILE A 133 4.58 -6.21 -3.73
C ILE A 133 3.24 -5.53 -3.99
N ILE A 134 3.11 -4.30 -3.50
CA ILE A 134 2.01 -3.38 -3.79
C ILE A 134 2.59 -2.25 -4.63
N ALA A 135 2.20 -2.15 -5.89
CA ALA A 135 2.74 -1.16 -6.79
C ALA A 135 1.68 -0.17 -7.26
N GLY A 136 2.09 1.07 -7.48
CA GLY A 136 1.26 2.12 -8.07
C GLY A 136 2.04 2.92 -9.10
N GLY A 137 1.33 3.70 -9.90
CA GLY A 137 1.91 4.56 -10.92
C GLY A 137 1.15 4.53 -12.25
N PRO A 138 1.48 5.43 -13.18
CA PRO A 138 0.81 5.55 -14.46
C PRO A 138 1.01 4.33 -15.37
N VAL A 139 2.11 3.57 -15.21
CA VAL A 139 2.42 2.41 -16.06
C VAL A 139 1.26 1.40 -16.13
N PHE A 140 0.60 1.14 -15.00
CA PHE A 140 -0.52 0.20 -14.88
C PHE A 140 -1.80 0.64 -15.59
N ARG A 141 -1.88 1.88 -16.08
CA ARG A 141 -2.99 2.34 -16.93
C ARG A 141 -2.74 2.06 -18.40
N TYR A 142 -1.47 2.02 -18.80
CA TYR A 142 -1.05 1.88 -20.19
C TYR A 142 -0.68 0.44 -20.55
N ASP A 143 -0.21 -0.34 -19.57
CA ASP A 143 0.13 -1.75 -19.71
C ASP A 143 -0.59 -2.57 -18.61
N PRO A 144 -1.76 -3.16 -18.92
CA PRO A 144 -2.51 -4.00 -17.99
C PRO A 144 -1.75 -5.28 -17.58
N ASP A 145 -0.85 -5.78 -18.43
CA ASP A 145 -0.12 -7.04 -18.22
C ASP A 145 1.17 -6.84 -17.42
N PHE A 146 1.57 -5.57 -17.20
CA PHE A 146 2.79 -5.21 -16.47
C PHE A 146 2.86 -5.90 -15.10
N ALA A 147 1.74 -5.91 -14.35
CA ALA A 147 1.72 -6.45 -13.01
C ALA A 147 1.98 -7.96 -12.98
N GLU A 148 1.30 -8.71 -13.86
CA GLU A 148 1.45 -10.16 -13.97
C GLU A 148 2.87 -10.53 -14.41
N ARG A 149 3.38 -9.88 -15.46
CA ARG A 149 4.72 -10.14 -16.02
C ARG A 149 5.85 -9.89 -15.02
N THR A 150 5.69 -8.91 -14.13
CA THR A 150 6.74 -8.47 -13.19
C THR A 150 6.59 -9.06 -11.78
N GLY A 151 5.57 -9.89 -11.55
CA GLY A 151 5.32 -10.49 -10.23
C GLY A 151 4.84 -9.49 -9.18
N ILE A 152 4.16 -8.42 -9.60
CA ILE A 152 3.46 -7.51 -8.67
C ILE A 152 2.21 -8.22 -8.16
N HIS A 153 2.01 -8.18 -6.84
CA HIS A 153 0.93 -8.91 -6.20
C HIS A 153 -0.37 -8.10 -6.14
N VAL A 154 -0.25 -6.76 -6.10
CA VAL A 154 -1.38 -5.82 -5.97
C VAL A 154 -1.05 -4.53 -6.71
N VAL A 155 -1.98 -4.08 -7.55
CA VAL A 155 -1.92 -2.76 -8.17
C VAL A 155 -2.79 -1.77 -7.38
N ALA A 156 -2.15 -0.85 -6.67
CA ALA A 156 -2.81 0.25 -5.99
C ALA A 156 -3.02 1.43 -6.95
N LYS A 157 -4.15 1.43 -7.67
CA LYS A 157 -4.54 2.49 -8.61
C LYS A 157 -4.69 3.87 -7.94
N ASN A 158 -5.08 3.87 -6.68
CA ASN A 158 -5.24 5.03 -5.80
C ASN A 158 -5.34 4.59 -4.32
N ALA A 159 -5.52 5.54 -3.41
CA ALA A 159 -5.69 5.26 -1.98
C ALA A 159 -6.89 4.37 -1.65
N ILE A 160 -7.96 4.38 -2.47
CA ILE A 160 -9.14 3.51 -2.29
C ILE A 160 -8.72 2.06 -2.46
N SER A 161 -8.13 1.71 -3.60
CA SER A 161 -7.68 0.35 -3.88
C SER A 161 -6.63 -0.15 -2.89
N PHE A 162 -5.79 0.76 -2.37
CA PHE A 162 -4.83 0.44 -1.33
C PHE A 162 -5.53 0.07 -0.02
N LEU A 163 -6.48 0.87 0.44
CA LEU A 163 -7.22 0.58 1.67
C LEU A 163 -8.09 -0.68 1.55
N GLU A 164 -8.68 -0.95 0.39
CA GLU A 164 -9.43 -2.18 0.14
C GLU A 164 -8.54 -3.41 0.30
N PHE A 165 -7.34 -3.37 -0.27
CA PHE A 165 -6.34 -4.42 -0.09
C PHE A 165 -5.98 -4.61 1.40
N LEU A 166 -5.74 -3.52 2.13
CA LEU A 166 -5.43 -3.59 3.56
C LEU A 166 -6.60 -4.13 4.39
N LEU A 167 -7.84 -3.78 4.05
CA LEU A 167 -9.04 -4.31 4.70
C LEU A 167 -9.23 -5.81 4.45
N GLY A 168 -8.86 -6.30 3.27
CA GLY A 168 -8.83 -7.75 2.98
C GLY A 168 -7.72 -8.49 3.71
N THR A 169 -6.67 -7.80 4.17
CA THR A 169 -5.51 -8.44 4.79
C THR A 169 -5.75 -8.76 6.26
N ASP A 170 -5.60 -10.04 6.63
CA ASP A 170 -5.53 -10.45 8.04
C ASP A 170 -4.10 -10.38 8.60
N SER A 171 -3.97 -10.26 9.92
CA SER A 171 -2.68 -10.17 10.62
C SER A 171 -1.78 -11.41 10.47
N ALA A 172 -2.27 -12.48 9.84
CA ALA A 172 -1.52 -13.69 9.50
C ALA A 172 -0.98 -13.69 8.05
N GLY A 173 -1.14 -12.59 7.29
CA GLY A 173 -0.57 -12.45 5.94
C GLY A 173 -1.36 -13.10 4.81
N VAL A 174 -2.59 -13.58 5.06
CA VAL A 174 -3.48 -14.17 4.05
C VAL A 174 -4.85 -13.51 4.16
N SER A 175 -5.38 -13.00 3.06
CA SER A 175 -6.79 -12.62 2.96
C SER A 175 -7.63 -13.86 2.71
N ALA A 176 -8.78 -13.95 3.38
CA ALA A 176 -9.90 -14.73 2.89
C ALA A 176 -10.12 -14.40 1.40
N SER A 177 -10.25 -15.45 0.61
CA SER A 177 -10.52 -15.44 -0.83
C SER A 177 -11.55 -14.38 -1.22
N PHE A 178 -11.13 -13.37 -1.98
CA PHE A 178 -12.00 -12.66 -2.91
C PHE A 178 -11.66 -13.14 -4.31
N ILE A 179 -12.30 -14.24 -4.70
CA ILE A 179 -12.58 -14.58 -6.09
C ILE A 179 -14.09 -14.44 -6.23
N GLN A 180 -14.51 -13.39 -6.95
CA GLN A 180 -15.50 -13.42 -8.03
C GLN A 180 -15.65 -12.02 -8.63
#